data_AF-A0A7W1EX48-F1
#
_entry.id   AF-A0A7W1EX48-F1
#
_cell.length_a   1.000
_cell.length_b   1.000
_cell.length_c   1.000
_cell.angle_alpha   90.00
_cell.angle_beta   90.00
_cell.angle_gamma   90.00
#
_symmetry.space_group_name_H-M   'P 1'
#
loop_
_entity.id
_entity.type
_entity.pdbx_description
1 polymer ?
#
loop_
_entity_poly.entity_id
_entity_poly.type
_entity_poly.pdbx_seq_one_letter_code
_entity_poly.pdbx_strand_id
1 'polypeptide(L)'
;MLDFLLKYYFRVEKETPVFLGTKTQKGSIFVVIRNNEIWRKESFRKKLKCLASSKWTPNEVMLQDCAKKIFMKNIFGTKSDYADKLFELMSWHNSRDWNFEEMSDLDIVKSSGLYSTTVLTRLRYRSTSKNLNLNLLDYAPLMCKLSNPMVVKIPIISFQYFLDIHSAFTFNSIRKSKHENAEDLISYLYDVLFLQQKIAVSLHEYLRLIHYVEAQKDMALFTTAEINAITAADLVFSYLKASIEKSIVILGLTHGIRNIDSKKTHQAKLNALMALPKEIIDNYYCQFVMEFIKSENLDELNIYRSGLLHKKGISDLQPHSYVGKQSENVPLKKIFQILHEQHSKNTIALIGVLAILTDELVRLDPPNMSFSEIPK
;
A
#
# COMPACT_ATOMS: atom_id res chain seq x y z
N MET A 1 -31.24 -6.01 -22.58
CA MET A 1 -32.57 -5.77 -21.97
C MET A 1 -32.49 -4.99 -20.65
N LEU A 2 -31.72 -5.43 -19.64
CA LEU A 2 -31.58 -4.70 -18.36
C LEU A 2 -31.01 -3.27 -18.50
N ASP A 3 -29.90 -3.12 -19.22
CA ASP A 3 -29.29 -1.80 -19.44
C ASP A 3 -30.21 -0.87 -20.24
N PHE A 4 -31.08 -1.44 -21.08
CA PHE A 4 -32.09 -0.68 -21.80
C PHE A 4 -33.15 -0.12 -20.84
N LEU A 5 -33.69 -0.95 -19.94
CA LEU A 5 -34.65 -0.52 -18.92
C LEU A 5 -34.06 0.58 -18.03
N LEU A 6 -32.84 0.41 -17.54
CA LEU A 6 -32.22 1.40 -16.66
C LEU A 6 -31.98 2.74 -17.36
N LYS A 7 -31.38 2.71 -18.56
CA LYS A 7 -30.97 3.92 -19.28
C LYS A 7 -32.14 4.63 -19.95
N TYR A 8 -33.03 3.90 -20.60
CA TYR A 8 -34.06 4.51 -21.47
C TYR A 8 -35.43 4.57 -20.81
N TYR A 9 -35.77 3.61 -19.94
CA TYR A 9 -37.06 3.59 -19.26
C TYR A 9 -37.04 4.37 -17.95
N PHE A 10 -36.07 4.08 -17.06
CA PHE A 10 -35.94 4.78 -15.77
C PHE A 10 -35.09 6.05 -15.84
N ARG A 11 -34.33 6.25 -16.93
CA ARG A 11 -33.39 7.37 -17.11
C ARG A 11 -32.36 7.48 -15.98
N VAL A 12 -31.96 6.34 -15.42
CA VAL A 12 -30.92 6.26 -14.39
C VAL A 12 -29.57 6.04 -15.06
N GLU A 13 -28.54 6.68 -14.53
CA GLU A 13 -27.17 6.46 -14.98
C GLU A 13 -26.78 4.99 -14.86
N LYS A 14 -25.84 4.54 -15.70
CA LYS A 14 -25.40 3.15 -15.70
C LYS A 14 -24.68 2.79 -14.40
N GLU A 15 -24.01 3.77 -13.81
CA GLU A 15 -23.13 3.61 -12.68
C GLU A 15 -23.44 4.68 -11.62
N THR A 16 -23.23 4.35 -10.36
CA THR A 16 -23.41 5.29 -9.24
C THR A 16 -22.17 5.26 -8.36
N PRO A 17 -21.50 6.41 -8.15
CA PRO A 17 -20.39 6.50 -7.22
C PRO A 17 -20.92 6.49 -5.78
N VAL A 18 -20.29 5.68 -4.93
CA VAL A 18 -20.55 5.67 -3.49
C VAL A 18 -19.26 6.02 -2.77
N PHE A 19 -19.31 7.08 -1.96
CA PHE A 19 -18.19 7.58 -1.18
C PHE A 19 -18.11 6.86 0.17
N LEU A 20 -16.90 6.69 0.66
CA LEU A 20 -16.63 6.20 2.01
C LEU A 20 -16.69 7.38 2.99
N GLY A 21 -17.55 7.29 4.00
CA GLY A 21 -17.77 8.35 4.98
C GLY A 21 -19.06 9.15 4.72
N THR A 22 -19.26 10.23 5.47
CA THR A 22 -20.51 11.02 5.43
C THR A 22 -20.42 12.27 4.53
N LYS A 23 -19.21 12.72 4.19
CA LYS A 23 -18.96 13.95 3.43
C LYS A 23 -17.94 13.73 2.31
N THR A 24 -18.19 14.36 1.16
CA THR A 24 -17.25 14.36 0.03
C THR A 24 -16.22 15.47 0.21
N GLN A 25 -14.93 15.12 0.17
CA GLN A 25 -13.79 16.02 0.36
C GLN A 25 -12.56 15.55 -0.42
N LYS A 26 -11.49 16.36 -0.42
CA LYS A 26 -10.25 16.04 -1.14
C LYS A 26 -9.65 14.73 -0.59
N GLY A 27 -9.48 13.75 -1.47
CA GLY A 27 -8.97 12.43 -1.10
C GLY A 27 -10.02 11.43 -0.63
N SER A 28 -11.32 11.80 -0.64
CA SER A 28 -12.42 10.87 -0.34
C SER A 28 -12.31 9.61 -1.20
N ILE A 29 -12.32 8.47 -0.51
CA ILE A 29 -12.28 7.15 -1.14
C ILE A 29 -13.67 6.83 -1.68
N PHE A 30 -13.79 6.40 -2.93
CA PHE A 30 -15.07 6.01 -3.52
C PHE A 30 -14.96 4.73 -4.34
N VAL A 31 -16.10 4.07 -4.53
CA VAL A 31 -16.27 2.95 -5.45
C VAL A 31 -17.42 3.21 -6.40
N VAL A 32 -17.31 2.67 -7.60
CA VAL A 32 -18.36 2.79 -8.62
C VAL A 32 -19.15 1.50 -8.67
N ILE A 33 -20.47 1.61 -8.52
CA ILE A 33 -21.40 0.48 -8.54
C ILE A 33 -22.19 0.49 -9.84
N ARG A 34 -22.32 -0.66 -10.50
CA ARG A 34 -23.19 -0.80 -11.67
C ARG A 34 -24.64 -0.97 -11.24
N ASN A 35 -25.53 -0.11 -11.74
CA ASN A 35 -26.93 -0.10 -11.35
C ASN A 35 -27.70 -1.35 -11.79
N ASN A 36 -27.22 -2.06 -12.82
CA ASN A 36 -27.78 -3.34 -13.22
C ASN A 36 -27.58 -4.44 -12.17
N GLU A 37 -26.48 -4.41 -11.41
CA GLU A 37 -26.24 -5.35 -10.31
C GLU A 37 -27.20 -5.10 -9.14
N ILE A 38 -27.52 -3.82 -8.88
CA ILE A 38 -28.48 -3.44 -7.85
C ILE A 38 -29.90 -3.84 -8.26
N TRP A 39 -30.33 -3.46 -9.48
CA TRP A 39 -31.65 -3.81 -9.98
C TRP A 39 -31.89 -5.32 -9.96
N ARG A 40 -30.89 -6.14 -10.31
CA ARG A 40 -31.02 -7.61 -10.27
C ARG A 40 -31.37 -8.13 -8.87
N LYS A 41 -30.82 -7.53 -7.82
CA LYS A 41 -31.04 -7.92 -6.42
C LYS A 41 -32.36 -7.41 -5.83
N GLU A 42 -33.04 -6.48 -6.49
CA GLU A 42 -34.33 -5.94 -6.02
C GLU A 42 -35.43 -7.02 -6.05
N SER A 43 -36.38 -6.92 -5.11
CA SER A 43 -37.51 -7.84 -5.01
C SER A 43 -38.44 -7.73 -6.22
N PHE A 44 -39.11 -8.84 -6.57
CA PHE A 44 -40.05 -8.88 -7.70
C PHE A 44 -41.15 -7.82 -7.57
N ARG A 45 -41.72 -7.68 -6.36
CA ARG A 45 -42.76 -6.67 -6.06
C ARG A 45 -42.27 -5.24 -6.32
N LYS A 46 -41.05 -4.91 -5.90
CA LYS A 46 -40.47 -3.58 -6.13
C LYS A 46 -40.19 -3.34 -7.60
N LYS A 47 -39.66 -4.33 -8.32
CA LYS A 47 -39.43 -4.25 -9.78
C LYS A 47 -40.74 -3.96 -10.52
N LEU A 48 -41.81 -4.68 -10.20
CA LEU A 48 -43.12 -4.50 -10.84
C LEU A 48 -43.71 -3.12 -10.54
N LYS A 49 -43.63 -2.67 -9.30
CA LYS A 49 -44.05 -1.31 -8.90
C LYS A 49 -43.26 -0.24 -9.66
N CYS A 50 -41.93 -0.36 -9.74
CA CYS A 50 -41.07 0.59 -10.45
C CYS A 50 -41.38 0.61 -11.94
N LEU A 51 -41.60 -0.56 -12.56
CA LEU A 51 -42.06 -0.65 -13.95
C LEU A 51 -43.38 0.09 -14.13
N ALA A 52 -44.39 -0.16 -13.29
CA ALA A 52 -45.66 0.56 -13.38
C ALA A 52 -45.53 2.08 -13.18
N SER A 53 -44.61 2.53 -12.33
CA SER A 53 -44.40 3.96 -12.04
C SER A 53 -43.38 4.65 -12.93
N SER A 54 -42.73 3.93 -13.87
CA SER A 54 -41.62 4.42 -14.71
C SER A 54 -40.49 5.12 -13.93
N LYS A 55 -40.35 4.81 -12.64
CA LYS A 55 -39.40 5.45 -11.73
C LYS A 55 -38.75 4.38 -10.87
N TRP A 56 -37.42 4.39 -10.84
CA TRP A 56 -36.64 3.53 -9.97
C TRP A 56 -35.58 4.35 -9.26
N THR A 57 -35.54 4.20 -7.94
CA THR A 57 -34.47 4.71 -7.08
C THR A 57 -33.82 3.49 -6.44
N PRO A 58 -32.49 3.34 -6.55
CA PRO A 58 -31.78 2.25 -5.89
C PRO A 58 -32.03 2.29 -4.38
N ASN A 59 -32.18 1.12 -3.75
CA ASN A 59 -32.21 1.06 -2.30
C ASN A 59 -30.85 1.48 -1.73
N GLU A 60 -30.82 2.54 -0.91
CA GLU A 60 -29.59 3.04 -0.28
C GLU A 60 -28.87 1.98 0.55
N VAL A 61 -29.59 1.16 1.31
CA VAL A 61 -29.00 0.06 2.10
C VAL A 61 -28.30 -0.94 1.19
N MET A 62 -28.92 -1.30 0.07
CA MET A 62 -28.31 -2.22 -0.90
C MET A 62 -27.13 -1.61 -1.64
N LEU A 63 -27.17 -0.30 -1.90
CA LEU A 63 -26.03 0.44 -2.46
C LEU A 63 -24.86 0.41 -1.48
N GLN A 64 -25.09 0.74 -0.20
CA GLN A 64 -24.06 0.73 0.84
C GLN A 64 -23.48 -0.67 1.07
N ASP A 65 -24.32 -1.71 1.10
CA ASP A 65 -23.86 -3.09 1.21
C ASP A 65 -22.99 -3.52 0.04
N CYS A 66 -23.36 -3.14 -1.19
CA CYS A 66 -22.55 -3.39 -2.37
C CYS A 66 -21.25 -2.58 -2.33
N ALA A 67 -21.31 -1.31 -1.92
CA ALA A 67 -20.15 -0.44 -1.78
C ALA A 67 -19.15 -1.05 -0.82
N LYS A 68 -19.59 -1.44 0.39
CA LYS A 68 -18.76 -2.08 1.41
C LYS A 68 -18.04 -3.32 0.88
N LYS A 69 -18.74 -4.20 0.14
CA LYS A 69 -18.13 -5.37 -0.48
C LYS A 69 -17.04 -5.01 -1.49
N ILE A 70 -17.26 -3.97 -2.29
CA ILE A 70 -16.28 -3.50 -3.28
C ILE A 70 -15.11 -2.81 -2.60
N PHE A 71 -15.34 -1.99 -1.56
CA PHE A 71 -14.29 -1.38 -0.74
C PHE A 71 -13.38 -2.44 -0.14
N MET A 72 -13.97 -3.44 0.53
CA MET A 72 -13.21 -4.54 1.11
C MET A 72 -12.40 -5.28 0.03
N LYS A 73 -13.05 -5.65 -1.08
CA LYS A 73 -12.37 -6.41 -2.14
C LYS A 73 -11.24 -5.65 -2.84
N ASN A 74 -11.44 -4.36 -3.14
CA ASN A 74 -10.59 -3.61 -4.06
C ASN A 74 -9.63 -2.63 -3.38
N ILE A 75 -9.88 -2.27 -2.12
CA ILE A 75 -9.14 -1.25 -1.40
C ILE A 75 -8.55 -1.83 -0.12
N PHE A 76 -9.36 -2.43 0.76
CA PHE A 76 -8.89 -2.80 2.09
C PHE A 76 -8.31 -4.21 2.17
N GLY A 77 -8.67 -5.12 1.27
CA GLY A 77 -8.17 -6.48 1.23
C GLY A 77 -8.96 -7.43 2.14
N THR A 78 -8.25 -8.32 2.84
CA THR A 78 -8.88 -9.32 3.72
C THR A 78 -8.45 -9.13 5.18
N LYS A 79 -8.94 -10.00 6.06
CA LYS A 79 -8.54 -9.97 7.48
C LYS A 79 -7.02 -10.05 7.64
N SER A 80 -6.32 -10.82 6.81
CA SER A 80 -4.85 -10.90 6.84
C SER A 80 -4.17 -9.55 6.54
N ASP A 81 -4.89 -8.60 5.92
CA ASP A 81 -4.41 -7.24 5.62
C ASP A 81 -5.06 -6.19 6.56
N TYR A 82 -5.57 -6.59 7.73
CA TYR A 82 -6.25 -5.71 8.69
C TYR A 82 -7.47 -4.97 8.12
N ALA A 83 -8.09 -5.54 7.07
CA ALA A 83 -9.05 -4.84 6.22
C ALA A 83 -10.29 -4.29 6.96
N ASP A 84 -10.93 -5.10 7.81
CA ASP A 84 -12.15 -4.67 8.53
C ASP A 84 -11.88 -3.46 9.42
N LYS A 85 -10.71 -3.45 10.06
CA LYS A 85 -10.28 -2.36 10.95
C LYS A 85 -9.87 -1.13 10.16
N LEU A 86 -9.13 -1.28 9.07
CA LEU A 86 -8.84 -0.15 8.18
C LEU A 86 -10.11 0.44 7.56
N PHE A 87 -11.09 -0.37 7.19
CA PHE A 87 -12.37 0.12 6.67
C PHE A 87 -13.10 0.99 7.71
N GLU A 88 -13.16 0.53 8.96
CA GLU A 88 -13.78 1.27 10.07
C GLU A 88 -13.04 2.59 10.34
N LEU A 89 -11.70 2.53 10.47
CA LEU A 89 -10.84 3.71 10.68
C LEU A 89 -10.96 4.71 9.54
N MET A 90 -10.94 4.26 8.29
CA MET A 90 -11.02 5.14 7.13
C MET A 90 -12.44 5.67 6.88
N SER A 91 -13.48 4.93 7.25
CA SER A 91 -14.85 5.44 7.25
C SER A 91 -15.02 6.57 8.26
N TRP A 92 -14.47 6.38 9.46
CA TRP A 92 -14.43 7.42 10.48
C TRP A 92 -13.59 8.62 10.02
N HIS A 93 -12.36 8.39 9.53
CA HIS A 93 -11.46 9.45 9.05
C HIS A 93 -12.10 10.28 7.94
N ASN A 94 -12.74 9.65 6.94
CA ASN A 94 -13.39 10.36 5.85
C ASN A 94 -14.70 11.05 6.23
N SER A 95 -15.25 10.79 7.42
CA SER A 95 -16.46 11.46 7.93
C SER A 95 -16.14 12.76 8.69
N ARG A 96 -14.86 13.07 8.87
CA ARG A 96 -14.40 14.29 9.53
C ARG A 96 -14.16 15.39 8.51
N ASP A 97 -14.34 16.64 8.92
CA ASP A 97 -13.99 17.79 8.10
C ASP A 97 -12.49 18.05 8.17
N TRP A 98 -11.82 18.02 7.02
CA TRP A 98 -10.39 18.30 6.92
C TRP A 98 -10.10 19.68 6.32
N ASN A 99 -9.15 20.38 6.94
CA ASN A 99 -8.55 21.60 6.39
C ASN A 99 -7.15 21.26 5.84
N PHE A 100 -6.92 21.59 4.56
CA PHE A 100 -5.68 21.31 3.83
C PHE A 100 -4.87 22.59 3.49
N GLU A 101 -5.11 23.70 4.20
CA GLU A 101 -4.51 25.02 3.94
C GLU A 101 -2.99 25.11 4.15
N GLU A 102 -2.38 24.20 4.92
CA GLU A 102 -0.95 24.24 5.24
C GLU A 102 -0.06 23.61 4.15
N MET A 103 -0.67 23.01 3.12
CA MET A 103 0.08 22.41 2.01
C MET A 103 0.59 23.47 1.05
N SER A 104 1.87 23.37 0.67
CA SER A 104 2.41 24.12 -0.46
C SER A 104 1.90 23.58 -1.80
N ASP A 105 2.06 24.37 -2.86
CA ASP A 105 1.76 23.92 -4.23
C ASP A 105 2.51 22.63 -4.61
N LEU A 106 3.76 22.50 -4.17
CA LEU A 106 4.57 21.32 -4.42
C LEU A 106 4.00 20.09 -3.69
N ASP A 107 3.49 20.24 -2.47
CA ASP A 107 2.85 19.17 -1.70
C ASP A 107 1.55 18.70 -2.38
N ILE A 108 0.80 19.64 -2.97
CA ILE A 108 -0.42 19.34 -3.75
C ILE A 108 -0.06 18.50 -4.99
N VAL A 109 1.01 18.84 -5.70
CA VAL A 109 1.47 18.08 -6.87
C VAL A 109 1.92 16.67 -6.46
N LYS A 110 2.77 16.56 -5.42
CA LYS A 110 3.25 15.27 -4.90
C LYS A 110 2.09 14.37 -4.46
N SER A 111 1.16 14.89 -3.66
CA SER A 111 0.01 14.10 -3.17
C SER A 111 -0.92 13.64 -4.31
N SER A 112 -1.19 14.52 -5.29
CA SER A 112 -2.01 14.18 -6.47
C SER A 112 -1.34 13.15 -7.38
N GLY A 113 -0.01 13.22 -7.52
CA GLY A 113 0.78 12.23 -8.26
C GLY A 113 0.73 10.85 -7.61
N LEU A 114 0.85 10.77 -6.28
CA LEU A 114 0.68 9.50 -5.54
C LEU A 114 -0.71 8.91 -5.70
N TYR A 115 -1.75 9.75 -5.59
CA TYR A 115 -3.13 9.32 -5.74
C TYR A 115 -3.40 8.78 -7.14
N SER A 116 -3.01 9.51 -8.18
CA SER A 116 -3.17 9.09 -9.57
C SER A 116 -2.47 7.76 -9.85
N THR A 117 -1.23 7.62 -9.37
CA THR A 117 -0.48 6.36 -9.50
C THR A 117 -1.15 5.22 -8.74
N THR A 118 -1.69 5.47 -7.55
CA THR A 118 -2.41 4.47 -6.74
C THR A 118 -3.66 3.97 -7.45
N VAL A 119 -4.43 4.87 -8.07
CA VAL A 119 -5.61 4.50 -8.87
C VAL A 119 -5.21 3.61 -10.05
N LEU A 120 -4.20 4.01 -10.82
CA LEU A 120 -3.71 3.22 -11.97
C LEU A 120 -3.21 1.84 -11.54
N THR A 121 -2.45 1.81 -10.45
CA THR A 121 -1.92 0.58 -9.85
C THR A 121 -3.05 -0.36 -9.41
N ARG A 122 -4.07 0.14 -8.70
CA ARG A 122 -5.26 -0.64 -8.31
C ARG A 122 -6.06 -1.14 -9.51
N LEU A 123 -6.19 -0.33 -10.56
CA LEU A 123 -6.86 -0.76 -11.80
C LEU A 123 -6.10 -1.90 -12.48
N ARG A 124 -4.77 -1.83 -12.51
CA ARG A 124 -3.91 -2.92 -13.01
C ARG A 124 -4.10 -4.19 -12.18
N TYR A 125 -4.37 -4.08 -10.89
CA TYR A 125 -4.53 -5.24 -9.99
C TYR A 125 -5.95 -5.78 -9.82
N ARG A 126 -6.96 -5.18 -10.47
CA ARG A 126 -8.36 -5.63 -10.30
C ARG A 126 -8.59 -7.10 -10.64
N SER A 127 -7.72 -7.69 -11.46
CA SER A 127 -7.79 -9.07 -11.93
C SER A 127 -6.76 -10.00 -11.27
N THR A 128 -5.93 -9.53 -10.35
CA THR A 128 -4.79 -10.31 -9.86
C THR A 128 -5.10 -11.23 -8.68
N SER A 129 -4.27 -12.27 -8.58
CA SER A 129 -4.24 -13.28 -7.55
C SER A 129 -4.07 -12.70 -6.13
N LYS A 130 -4.74 -13.32 -5.17
CA LYS A 130 -4.54 -13.16 -3.71
C LYS A 130 -3.07 -13.28 -3.27
N ASN A 131 -2.21 -13.79 -4.14
CA ASN A 131 -0.78 -14.02 -3.89
C ASN A 131 0.06 -12.73 -3.73
N LEU A 132 -0.49 -11.55 -4.05
CA LEU A 132 0.20 -10.27 -3.82
C LEU A 132 -0.20 -9.61 -2.50
N ASN A 133 -1.18 -10.17 -1.77
CA ASN A 133 -1.57 -9.64 -0.48
C ASN A 133 -0.40 -9.68 0.48
N LEU A 134 -0.18 -8.59 1.21
CA LEU A 134 0.93 -8.52 2.15
C LEU A 134 0.70 -9.41 3.37
N ASN A 135 -0.56 -9.69 3.71
CA ASN A 135 -0.96 -10.54 4.84
C ASN A 135 -0.32 -10.09 6.16
N LEU A 136 -0.13 -8.78 6.34
CA LEU A 136 0.65 -8.20 7.43
C LEU A 136 0.10 -8.54 8.82
N LEU A 137 -1.21 -8.71 8.97
CA LEU A 137 -1.83 -9.06 10.25
C LEU A 137 -1.40 -10.45 10.72
N ASP A 138 -1.16 -11.37 9.79
CA ASP A 138 -0.78 -12.74 10.12
C ASP A 138 0.71 -12.80 10.53
N TYR A 139 1.54 -11.92 9.97
CA TYR A 139 2.98 -11.88 10.24
C TYR A 139 3.38 -10.93 11.39
N ALA A 140 2.80 -9.73 11.44
CA ALA A 140 3.15 -8.67 12.38
C ALA A 140 1.92 -7.92 12.89
N PRO A 141 1.03 -8.60 13.65
CA PRO A 141 -0.25 -8.03 14.06
C PRO A 141 -0.12 -6.75 14.90
N LEU A 142 0.94 -6.64 15.71
CA LEU A 142 1.19 -5.47 16.53
C LEU A 142 1.46 -4.23 15.69
N MET A 143 2.18 -4.37 14.58
CA MET A 143 2.51 -3.25 13.69
C MET A 143 1.27 -2.78 12.93
N CYS A 144 0.39 -3.69 12.50
CA CYS A 144 -0.91 -3.31 11.93
C CYS A 144 -1.77 -2.49 12.90
N LYS A 145 -1.75 -2.83 14.20
CA LYS A 145 -2.52 -2.11 15.23
C LYS A 145 -2.05 -0.67 15.46
N LEU A 146 -0.80 -0.34 15.11
CA LEU A 146 -0.30 1.05 15.16
C LEU A 146 -1.08 1.97 14.21
N SER A 147 -1.72 1.42 13.16
CA SER A 147 -2.59 2.20 12.28
C SER A 147 -3.77 2.86 13.01
N ASN A 148 -4.26 2.26 14.11
CA ASN A 148 -5.36 2.80 14.91
C ASN A 148 -5.00 4.19 15.45
N PRO A 149 -3.95 4.37 16.29
CA PRO A 149 -3.58 5.70 16.76
C PRO A 149 -3.03 6.59 15.65
N MET A 150 -2.37 6.04 14.62
CA MET A 150 -1.78 6.84 13.55
C MET A 150 -2.79 7.59 12.69
N VAL A 151 -4.04 7.11 12.60
CA VAL A 151 -5.10 7.66 11.73
C VAL A 151 -5.32 9.17 11.88
N VAL A 152 -4.93 9.75 13.01
CA VAL A 152 -5.07 11.17 13.34
C VAL A 152 -4.03 12.08 12.69
N LYS A 153 -2.87 11.55 12.28
CA LYS A 153 -1.81 12.30 11.56
C LYS A 153 -1.41 11.64 10.25
N ILE A 154 -1.34 10.30 10.21
CA ILE A 154 -0.91 9.49 9.07
C ILE A 154 -1.93 8.37 8.83
N PRO A 155 -3.04 8.65 8.10
CA PRO A 155 -4.13 7.72 7.88
C PRO A 155 -3.70 6.68 6.87
N ILE A 156 -3.62 5.44 7.31
CA ILE A 156 -3.34 4.30 6.45
C ILE A 156 -4.65 3.88 5.77
N ILE A 157 -4.63 3.90 4.44
CA ILE A 157 -5.77 3.52 3.61
C ILE A 157 -5.79 2.00 3.38
N SER A 158 -4.64 1.39 3.10
CA SER A 158 -4.60 -0.01 2.70
C SER A 158 -3.21 -0.63 2.91
N PHE A 159 -3.22 -1.93 3.22
CA PHE A 159 -2.06 -2.83 3.14
C PHE A 159 -2.17 -3.85 2.01
N GLN A 160 -3.22 -3.78 1.18
CA GLN A 160 -3.61 -4.91 0.33
C GLN A 160 -2.49 -5.35 -0.64
N TYR A 161 -1.68 -4.44 -1.17
CA TYR A 161 -0.57 -4.80 -2.07
C TYR A 161 0.73 -4.06 -1.76
N PHE A 162 0.58 -2.89 -1.16
CA PHE A 162 1.62 -1.98 -0.72
C PHE A 162 1.01 -1.06 0.33
N LEU A 163 1.83 -0.30 1.05
CA LEU A 163 1.36 0.71 1.98
C LEU A 163 0.76 1.92 1.23
N ASP A 164 -0.55 2.09 1.35
CA ASP A 164 -1.25 3.30 0.88
C ASP A 164 -1.66 4.15 2.09
N ILE A 165 -1.40 5.46 2.02
CA ILE A 165 -1.77 6.44 3.04
C ILE A 165 -2.52 7.61 2.41
N HIS A 166 -3.29 8.33 3.22
CA HIS A 166 -3.91 9.57 2.80
C HIS A 166 -2.88 10.71 2.74
N SER A 167 -2.11 10.75 1.65
CA SER A 167 -0.93 11.61 1.47
C SER A 167 -1.21 13.11 1.67
N ALA A 168 -2.30 13.63 1.13
CA ALA A 168 -2.66 15.05 1.30
C ALA A 168 -2.87 15.42 2.76
N PHE A 169 -3.47 14.53 3.55
CA PHE A 169 -3.69 14.77 4.98
C PHE A 169 -2.40 14.63 5.77
N THR A 170 -1.57 13.66 5.39
CA THR A 170 -0.27 13.44 6.02
C THR A 170 0.68 14.62 5.80
N PHE A 171 0.80 15.10 4.56
CA PHE A 171 1.65 16.25 4.23
C PHE A 171 1.16 17.52 4.92
N ASN A 172 -0.15 17.75 4.91
CA ASN A 172 -0.74 18.85 5.67
C ASN A 172 -0.44 18.74 7.18
N SER A 173 -0.52 17.55 7.76
CA SER A 173 -0.20 17.33 9.18
C SER A 173 1.26 17.62 9.52
N ILE A 174 2.20 17.25 8.62
CA ILE A 174 3.64 17.56 8.78
C ILE A 174 3.89 19.07 8.71
N ARG A 175 3.24 19.79 7.78
CA ARG A 175 3.36 21.25 7.66
C ARG A 175 2.75 21.96 8.86
N LYS A 176 1.53 21.57 9.21
CA LYS A 176 0.77 22.14 10.33
C LYS A 176 1.51 22.02 11.66
N SER A 177 2.22 20.91 11.88
CA SER A 177 3.02 20.73 13.10
C SER A 177 4.29 21.58 13.13
N LYS A 178 4.58 22.34 12.07
CA LYS A 178 5.79 23.17 11.91
C LYS A 178 7.08 22.36 12.15
N HIS A 179 7.09 21.10 11.69
CA HIS A 179 8.25 20.25 11.85
C HIS A 179 9.46 20.87 11.13
N GLU A 180 10.60 20.94 11.81
CA GLU A 180 11.80 21.65 11.32
C GLU A 180 12.28 21.15 9.95
N ASN A 181 12.19 19.83 9.72
CA ASN A 181 12.57 19.16 8.47
C ASN A 181 11.36 18.81 7.57
N ALA A 182 10.26 19.57 7.62
CA ALA A 182 9.01 19.25 6.91
C ALA A 182 9.20 19.02 5.39
N GLU A 183 10.01 19.85 4.73
CA GLU A 183 10.27 19.75 3.28
C GLU A 183 10.89 18.40 2.91
N ASP A 184 11.97 18.03 3.60
CA ASP A 184 12.69 16.79 3.36
C ASP A 184 11.83 15.58 3.73
N LEU A 185 11.14 15.62 4.88
CA LEU A 185 10.23 14.54 5.29
C LEU A 185 9.17 14.25 4.23
N ILE A 186 8.50 15.28 3.72
CA ILE A 186 7.49 15.12 2.67
C ILE A 186 8.13 14.56 1.39
N SER A 187 9.32 15.02 1.03
CA SER A 187 10.05 14.54 -0.15
C SER A 187 10.41 13.05 -0.05
N TYR A 188 11.04 12.62 1.05
CA TYR A 188 11.39 11.21 1.25
C TYR A 188 10.16 10.33 1.44
N LEU A 189 9.10 10.84 2.08
CA LEU A 189 7.84 10.12 2.22
C LEU A 189 7.15 9.92 0.87
N TYR A 190 7.10 10.95 0.02
CA TYR A 190 6.62 10.82 -1.35
C TYR A 190 7.39 9.73 -2.12
N ASP A 191 8.70 9.79 -2.03
CA ASP A 191 9.59 8.87 -2.71
C ASP A 191 9.46 7.42 -2.25
N VAL A 192 9.39 7.17 -0.94
CA VAL A 192 9.27 5.81 -0.40
C VAL A 192 7.90 5.21 -0.74
N LEU A 193 6.81 5.99 -0.68
CA LEU A 193 5.48 5.55 -1.09
C LEU A 193 5.41 5.26 -2.60
N PHE A 194 6.15 6.00 -3.41
CA PHE A 194 6.27 5.73 -4.83
C PHE A 194 7.08 4.45 -5.12
N LEU A 195 8.14 4.19 -4.34
CA LEU A 195 8.89 2.92 -4.42
C LEU A 195 8.01 1.72 -4.04
N GLN A 196 7.17 1.85 -3.00
CA GLN A 196 6.20 0.82 -2.58
C GLN A 196 5.26 0.42 -3.73
N GLN A 197 4.75 1.39 -4.48
CA GLN A 197 3.93 1.13 -5.67
C GLN A 197 4.73 0.45 -6.80
N LYS A 198 5.96 0.91 -7.06
CA LYS A 198 6.83 0.28 -8.07
C LYS A 198 7.14 -1.18 -7.74
N ILE A 199 7.43 -1.49 -6.47
CA ILE A 199 7.67 -2.86 -6.00
C ILE A 199 6.44 -3.72 -6.29
N ALA A 200 5.24 -3.28 -5.90
CA ALA A 200 4.02 -4.02 -6.16
C ALA A 200 3.79 -4.25 -7.67
N VAL A 201 4.07 -3.25 -8.52
CA VAL A 201 3.85 -3.36 -9.98
C VAL A 201 4.82 -4.36 -10.59
N SER A 202 6.08 -4.32 -10.16
CA SER A 202 7.10 -5.26 -10.60
C SER A 202 6.81 -6.68 -10.10
N LEU A 203 6.37 -6.87 -8.86
CA LEU A 203 5.96 -8.19 -8.34
C LEU A 203 4.78 -8.78 -9.11
N HIS A 204 3.80 -7.94 -9.46
CA HIS A 204 2.68 -8.36 -10.30
C HIS A 204 3.15 -8.81 -11.69
N GLU A 205 4.02 -8.02 -12.31
CA GLU A 205 4.58 -8.36 -13.63
C GLU A 205 5.39 -9.66 -13.56
N TYR A 206 6.15 -9.84 -12.48
CA TYR A 206 6.89 -11.06 -12.21
C TYR A 206 5.96 -12.28 -12.12
N LEU A 207 4.86 -12.21 -11.37
CA LEU A 207 3.85 -13.28 -11.32
C LEU A 207 3.27 -13.60 -12.70
N ARG A 208 2.99 -12.56 -13.50
CA ARG A 208 2.48 -12.76 -14.87
C ARG A 208 3.49 -13.54 -15.72
N LEU A 209 4.78 -13.24 -15.58
CA LEU A 209 5.86 -13.94 -16.27
C LEU A 209 5.97 -15.39 -15.80
N ILE A 210 5.85 -15.67 -14.50
CA ILE A 210 5.81 -17.06 -13.98
C ILE A 210 4.69 -17.84 -14.67
N HIS A 211 3.45 -17.32 -14.65
CA HIS A 211 2.32 -18.02 -15.25
C HIS A 211 2.51 -18.25 -16.77
N TYR A 212 3.12 -17.28 -17.46
CA TYR A 212 3.42 -17.42 -18.88
C TYR A 212 4.45 -18.54 -19.15
N VAL A 213 5.53 -18.56 -18.39
CA VAL A 213 6.59 -19.59 -18.44
C VAL A 213 6.00 -20.99 -18.17
N GLU A 214 5.10 -21.11 -17.19
CA GLU A 214 4.43 -22.38 -16.88
C GLU A 214 3.52 -22.88 -18.01
N ALA A 215 2.93 -21.98 -18.78
CA ALA A 215 1.98 -22.31 -19.85
C ALA A 215 2.65 -22.63 -21.20
N GLN A 216 3.88 -22.18 -21.45
CA GLN A 216 4.52 -22.19 -22.79
C GLN A 216 5.86 -22.95 -22.82
N LYS A 217 5.96 -24.06 -22.09
CA LYS A 217 7.21 -24.79 -21.74
C LYS A 217 8.10 -25.21 -22.92
N ASP A 218 7.56 -25.41 -24.12
CA ASP A 218 8.29 -26.01 -25.26
C ASP A 218 8.75 -24.99 -26.33
N MET A 219 8.62 -23.67 -26.08
CA MET A 219 8.95 -22.64 -27.07
C MET A 219 10.20 -21.84 -26.70
N ALA A 220 10.98 -21.38 -27.70
CA ALA A 220 12.13 -20.48 -27.50
C ALA A 220 11.77 -19.15 -26.78
N LEU A 221 10.49 -18.75 -26.81
CA LEU A 221 9.93 -17.63 -26.03
C LEU A 221 10.09 -17.81 -24.51
N PHE A 222 10.26 -19.05 -24.04
CA PHE A 222 10.52 -19.40 -22.64
C PHE A 222 11.77 -18.70 -22.11
N THR A 223 12.90 -18.80 -22.82
CA THR A 223 14.18 -18.21 -22.42
C THR A 223 14.08 -16.67 -22.31
N THR A 224 13.34 -16.02 -23.19
CA THR A 224 13.10 -14.56 -23.11
C THR A 224 12.28 -14.19 -21.89
N ALA A 225 11.23 -14.94 -21.57
CA ALA A 225 10.39 -14.68 -20.41
C ALA A 225 11.15 -14.88 -19.07
N GLU A 226 12.05 -15.86 -19.00
CA GLU A 226 12.92 -16.07 -17.84
C GLU A 226 13.93 -14.93 -17.65
N ILE A 227 14.60 -14.48 -18.71
CA ILE A 227 15.52 -13.32 -18.64
C ILE A 227 14.77 -12.06 -18.19
N ASN A 228 13.55 -11.85 -18.71
CA ASN A 228 12.71 -10.73 -18.31
C ASN A 228 12.30 -10.83 -16.83
N ALA A 229 12.00 -12.05 -16.34
CA ALA A 229 11.67 -12.26 -14.94
C ALA A 229 12.88 -11.92 -14.05
N ILE A 230 14.07 -12.40 -14.38
CA ILE A 230 15.31 -12.10 -13.63
C ILE A 230 15.58 -10.59 -13.59
N THR A 231 15.44 -9.92 -14.73
CA THR A 231 15.58 -8.45 -14.81
C THR A 231 14.57 -7.74 -13.91
N ALA A 232 13.32 -8.21 -13.89
CA ALA A 232 12.29 -7.68 -12.99
C ALA A 232 12.63 -7.93 -11.52
N ALA A 233 13.16 -9.11 -11.15
CA ALA A 233 13.60 -9.40 -9.80
C ALA A 233 14.76 -8.48 -9.34
N ASP A 234 15.77 -8.26 -10.19
CA ASP A 234 16.88 -7.34 -9.87
C ASP A 234 16.40 -5.93 -9.56
N LEU A 235 15.41 -5.47 -10.34
CA LEU A 235 14.78 -4.18 -10.14
C LEU A 235 14.02 -4.12 -8.80
N VAL A 236 13.28 -5.17 -8.45
CA VAL A 236 12.58 -5.24 -7.14
C VAL A 236 13.59 -5.21 -6.00
N PHE A 237 14.67 -5.99 -6.04
CA PHE A 237 15.72 -5.93 -5.01
C PHE A 237 16.30 -4.52 -4.86
N SER A 238 16.54 -3.83 -5.98
CA SER A 238 17.04 -2.46 -5.97
C SER A 238 16.05 -1.49 -5.31
N TYR A 239 14.75 -1.63 -5.58
CA TYR A 239 13.72 -0.83 -4.94
C TYR A 239 13.54 -1.15 -3.46
N LEU A 240 13.61 -2.42 -3.06
CA LEU A 240 13.54 -2.84 -1.66
C LEU A 240 14.67 -2.19 -0.84
N LYS A 241 15.91 -2.25 -1.36
CA LYS A 241 17.06 -1.60 -0.72
C LYS A 241 16.89 -0.08 -0.62
N ALA A 242 16.45 0.57 -1.70
CA ALA A 242 16.18 1.99 -1.68
C ALA A 242 15.07 2.38 -0.68
N SER A 243 14.04 1.53 -0.52
CA SER A 243 12.97 1.74 0.46
C SER A 243 13.50 1.71 1.90
N ILE A 244 14.40 0.77 2.22
CA ILE A 244 15.05 0.70 3.54
C ILE A 244 15.86 1.98 3.79
N GLU A 245 16.72 2.35 2.85
CA GLU A 245 17.56 3.56 2.97
C GLU A 245 16.75 4.84 3.17
N LYS A 246 15.63 5.00 2.46
CA LYS A 246 14.74 6.16 2.64
C LYS A 246 14.00 6.12 3.98
N SER A 247 13.63 4.93 4.46
CA SER A 247 13.01 4.77 5.78
C SER A 247 13.94 5.19 6.92
N ILE A 248 15.24 4.85 6.80
CA ILE A 248 16.30 5.30 7.71
C ILE A 248 16.42 6.83 7.72
N VAL A 249 16.41 7.44 6.53
CA VAL A 249 16.48 8.90 6.40
C VAL A 249 15.25 9.57 7.04
N ILE A 250 14.04 9.07 6.79
CA ILE A 250 12.81 9.58 7.43
C ILE A 250 12.92 9.50 8.96
N LEU A 251 13.39 8.36 9.49
CA LEU A 251 13.59 8.18 10.92
C LEU A 251 14.59 9.21 11.49
N GLY A 252 15.73 9.39 10.84
CA GLY A 252 16.73 10.38 11.27
C GLY A 252 16.21 11.82 11.23
N LEU A 253 15.52 12.19 10.15
CA LEU A 253 14.94 13.52 9.99
C LEU A 253 13.84 13.82 11.01
N THR A 254 13.05 12.81 11.38
CA THR A 254 12.01 12.89 12.42
C THR A 254 12.59 13.32 13.76
N HIS A 255 13.83 12.91 14.05
CA HIS A 255 14.52 13.28 15.28
C HIS A 255 15.64 14.31 15.09
N GLY A 256 15.59 15.09 14.00
CA GLY A 256 16.47 16.24 13.81
C GLY A 256 17.87 15.94 13.24
N ILE A 257 18.17 14.71 12.81
CA ILE A 257 19.46 14.36 12.19
C ILE A 257 19.50 14.82 10.72
N ARG A 258 19.72 16.12 10.51
CA ARG A 258 19.70 16.76 9.18
C ARG A 258 20.70 16.20 8.17
N ASN A 259 21.86 15.74 8.63
CA ASN A 259 22.92 15.26 7.75
C ASN A 259 22.87 13.75 7.50
N ILE A 260 21.78 13.06 7.86
CA ILE A 260 21.69 11.60 7.70
C ILE A 260 21.80 11.16 6.24
N ASP A 261 21.25 11.92 5.29
CA ASP A 261 21.34 11.59 3.86
C ASP A 261 22.74 11.78 3.29
N SER A 262 23.52 12.73 3.85
CA SER A 262 24.92 12.96 3.46
C SER A 262 25.85 11.80 3.84
N LYS A 263 25.40 10.87 4.69
CA LYS A 263 26.19 9.71 5.10
C LYS A 263 26.17 8.65 4.00
N LYS A 264 27.33 8.48 3.36
CA LYS A 264 27.51 7.61 2.17
C LYS A 264 27.26 6.13 2.42
N THR A 265 27.52 5.62 3.63
CA THR A 265 27.40 4.20 3.94
C THR A 265 26.22 3.93 4.87
N HIS A 266 25.59 2.77 4.67
CA HIS A 266 24.50 2.29 5.52
C HIS A 266 24.91 2.26 7.00
N GLN A 267 26.08 1.69 7.31
CA GLN A 267 26.61 1.65 8.68
C GLN A 267 26.78 3.06 9.29
N ALA A 268 27.19 4.05 8.51
CA ALA A 268 27.33 5.41 9.01
C ALA A 268 25.96 6.05 9.36
N LYS A 269 24.90 5.69 8.62
CA LYS A 269 23.52 6.08 8.95
C LYS A 269 23.04 5.38 10.22
N LEU A 270 23.27 4.07 10.34
CA LEU A 270 22.92 3.31 11.55
C LEU A 270 23.61 3.86 12.79
N ASN A 271 24.91 4.14 12.71
CA ASN A 271 25.66 4.73 13.83
C ASN A 271 25.09 6.11 14.23
N ALA A 272 24.55 6.87 13.28
CA ALA A 272 23.88 8.13 13.58
C ALA A 272 22.53 7.91 14.30
N LEU A 273 21.76 6.91 13.89
CA LEU A 273 20.52 6.53 14.57
C LEU A 273 20.75 5.98 15.99
N MET A 274 21.85 5.25 16.21
CA MET A 274 22.22 4.76 17.55
C MET A 274 22.59 5.87 18.53
N ALA A 275 22.83 7.10 18.03
CA ALA A 275 23.08 8.28 18.86
C ALA A 275 21.79 9.00 19.28
N LEU A 276 20.61 8.48 18.91
CA LEU A 276 19.32 9.01 19.37
C LEU A 276 19.16 8.84 20.89
N PRO A 277 18.32 9.67 21.54
CA PRO A 277 17.97 9.51 22.96
C PRO A 277 17.49 8.09 23.28
N LYS A 278 17.82 7.60 24.48
CA LYS A 278 17.47 6.23 24.90
C LYS A 278 15.97 5.99 24.90
N GLU A 279 15.18 6.99 25.26
CA GLU A 279 13.72 6.91 25.29
C GLU A 279 13.12 6.61 23.91
N ILE A 280 13.79 7.07 22.85
CA ILE A 280 13.40 6.79 21.46
C ILE A 280 13.86 5.39 21.07
N ILE A 281 15.11 5.03 21.37
CA ILE A 281 15.69 3.73 21.02
C ILE A 281 14.98 2.58 21.75
N ASP A 282 14.61 2.79 23.02
CA ASP A 282 13.94 1.80 23.87
C ASP A 282 12.45 1.66 23.55
N ASN A 283 11.91 2.53 22.68
CA ASN A 283 10.56 2.36 22.19
C ASN A 283 10.44 1.08 21.36
N TYR A 284 9.43 0.26 21.67
CA TYR A 284 9.17 -1.02 21.01
C TYR A 284 9.19 -0.96 19.48
N TYR A 285 8.51 0.01 18.85
CA TYR A 285 8.51 0.09 17.39
C TYR A 285 9.87 0.56 16.85
N CYS A 286 10.66 1.30 17.63
CA CYS A 286 12.00 1.72 17.21
C CYS A 286 12.95 0.54 17.25
N GLN A 287 12.93 -0.26 18.32
CA GLN A 287 13.68 -1.52 18.40
C GLN A 287 13.35 -2.45 17.24
N PHE A 288 12.06 -2.60 16.91
CA PHE A 288 11.62 -3.38 15.76
C PHE A 288 12.21 -2.85 14.44
N VAL A 289 12.09 -1.54 14.19
CA VAL A 289 12.66 -0.91 12.99
C VAL A 289 14.16 -1.13 12.94
N MET A 290 14.86 -0.89 14.05
CA MET A 290 16.31 -1.06 14.19
C MET A 290 16.76 -2.49 13.91
N GLU A 291 15.97 -3.50 14.31
CA GLU A 291 16.22 -4.91 13.98
C GLU A 291 16.11 -5.19 12.49
N PHE A 292 15.17 -4.52 11.82
CA PHE A 292 14.92 -4.73 10.41
C PHE A 292 15.90 -3.98 9.51
N ILE A 293 16.37 -2.81 9.92
CA ILE A 293 17.32 -2.02 9.13
C ILE A 293 18.79 -2.40 9.36
N LYS A 294 19.09 -3.46 10.12
CA LYS A 294 20.49 -3.85 10.32
C LYS A 294 21.15 -4.29 9.01
N SER A 295 22.47 -4.13 8.96
CA SER A 295 23.29 -4.48 7.79
C SER A 295 23.07 -5.93 7.33
N GLU A 296 22.80 -6.87 8.24
CA GLU A 296 22.60 -8.29 7.91
C GLU A 296 21.38 -8.51 7.00
N ASN A 297 20.30 -7.73 7.14
CA ASN A 297 19.12 -7.85 6.28
C ASN A 297 19.37 -7.25 4.88
N LEU A 298 20.19 -6.20 4.79
CA LEU A 298 20.64 -5.70 3.49
C LEU A 298 21.61 -6.67 2.82
N ASP A 299 22.45 -7.34 3.60
CA ASP A 299 23.37 -8.37 3.10
C ASP A 299 22.60 -9.59 2.61
N GLU A 300 21.52 -9.99 3.29
CA GLU A 300 20.60 -11.01 2.81
C GLU A 300 20.02 -10.64 1.43
N LEU A 301 19.50 -9.42 1.26
CA LEU A 301 19.03 -8.92 -0.04
C LEU A 301 20.15 -8.92 -1.11
N ASN A 302 21.36 -8.50 -0.74
CA ASN A 302 22.52 -8.50 -1.65
C ASN A 302 22.95 -9.93 -2.01
N ILE A 303 22.83 -10.92 -1.11
CA ILE A 303 23.13 -12.33 -1.35
C ILE A 303 22.13 -12.89 -2.36
N TYR A 304 20.83 -12.66 -2.17
CA TYR A 304 19.81 -13.12 -3.13
C TYR A 304 19.97 -12.47 -4.50
N ARG A 305 20.21 -11.15 -4.53
CA ARG A 305 20.49 -10.42 -5.77
C ARG A 305 21.75 -10.92 -6.48
N SER A 306 22.85 -11.13 -5.74
CA SER A 306 24.11 -11.66 -6.31
C SER A 306 23.94 -13.11 -6.78
N GLY A 307 23.11 -13.90 -6.09
CA GLY A 307 22.74 -15.25 -6.50
C GLY A 307 21.95 -15.30 -7.80
N LEU A 308 21.18 -14.26 -8.12
CA LEU A 308 20.54 -14.10 -9.44
C LEU A 308 21.54 -13.68 -10.53
N LEU A 309 22.57 -12.89 -10.21
CA LEU A 309 23.50 -12.26 -11.17
C LEU A 309 24.86 -12.99 -11.40
N HIS A 310 25.18 -14.08 -10.66
CA HIS A 310 26.27 -15.09 -10.87
C HIS A 310 27.61 -15.07 -10.06
N LYS A 311 28.17 -16.31 -9.98
CA LYS A 311 29.47 -16.92 -9.55
C LYS A 311 29.67 -17.48 -8.12
N LYS A 312 28.99 -16.98 -7.07
CA LYS A 312 29.08 -17.53 -5.69
C LYS A 312 27.75 -17.59 -4.91
N GLY A 313 26.62 -17.26 -5.54
CA GLY A 313 25.32 -17.33 -4.86
C GLY A 313 24.64 -18.70 -4.99
N ILE A 314 23.46 -18.83 -4.37
CA ILE A 314 22.68 -20.06 -4.27
C ILE A 314 22.45 -20.65 -5.69
N SER A 315 23.06 -21.80 -5.98
CA SER A 315 23.02 -22.48 -7.30
C SER A 315 21.61 -22.77 -7.80
N ASP A 316 20.65 -22.86 -6.88
CA ASP A 316 19.26 -23.17 -7.15
C ASP A 316 18.47 -22.00 -7.76
N LEU A 317 19.06 -20.80 -7.82
CA LEU A 317 18.43 -19.57 -8.35
C LEU A 317 18.94 -19.19 -9.75
N GLN A 318 19.71 -20.08 -10.39
CA GLN A 318 20.35 -19.86 -11.70
C GLN A 318 19.55 -20.43 -12.90
N PRO A 319 19.41 -19.68 -14.02
CA PRO A 319 18.71 -20.09 -15.26
C PRO A 319 19.01 -21.49 -15.79
N HIS A 320 20.27 -21.91 -15.72
CA HIS A 320 20.75 -23.16 -16.31
C HIS A 320 20.56 -24.37 -15.38
N SER A 321 20.27 -24.16 -14.08
CA SER A 321 19.88 -25.21 -13.14
C SER A 321 18.46 -25.75 -13.39
N TYR A 322 17.79 -25.27 -14.44
CA TYR A 322 16.35 -25.44 -14.71
C TYR A 322 16.04 -26.36 -15.89
N VAL A 323 17.05 -26.78 -16.66
CA VAL A 323 16.86 -27.71 -17.77
C VAL A 323 16.50 -29.10 -17.23
N GLY A 324 15.27 -29.58 -17.51
CA GLY A 324 14.84 -30.94 -17.17
C GLY A 324 14.12 -31.13 -15.82
N LYS A 325 13.87 -30.07 -15.04
CA LYS A 325 13.06 -30.17 -13.79
C LYS A 325 11.56 -30.05 -14.07
N GLN A 326 10.73 -30.84 -13.36
CA GLN A 326 9.26 -30.75 -13.42
C GLN A 326 8.76 -29.38 -12.91
N SER A 327 7.68 -28.85 -13.51
CA SER A 327 7.21 -27.47 -13.28
C SER A 327 6.70 -27.15 -11.88
N GLU A 328 6.47 -28.16 -11.05
CA GLU A 328 6.10 -27.93 -9.65
C GLU A 328 7.26 -27.30 -8.87
N ASN A 329 8.49 -27.36 -9.42
CA ASN A 329 9.71 -26.79 -8.87
C ASN A 329 10.20 -25.54 -9.62
N VAL A 330 9.32 -24.69 -10.20
CA VAL A 330 9.74 -23.46 -10.91
C VAL A 330 10.47 -22.51 -9.95
N PRO A 331 11.78 -22.26 -10.12
CA PRO A 331 12.53 -21.48 -9.13
C PRO A 331 12.18 -19.99 -9.13
N LEU A 332 11.55 -19.49 -10.21
CA LEU A 332 10.90 -18.18 -10.24
C LEU A 332 9.85 -18.04 -9.12
N LYS A 333 9.09 -19.11 -8.77
CA LYS A 333 8.16 -19.05 -7.64
C LYS A 333 8.87 -18.84 -6.30
N LYS A 334 10.01 -19.49 -6.11
CA LYS A 334 10.85 -19.31 -4.92
C LYS A 334 11.39 -17.88 -4.84
N ILE A 335 11.86 -17.33 -5.97
CA ILE A 335 12.32 -15.93 -6.04
C ILE A 335 11.17 -14.97 -5.73
N PHE A 336 9.99 -15.20 -6.30
CA PHE A 336 8.81 -14.40 -6.00
C PHE A 336 8.45 -14.43 -4.51
N GLN A 337 8.46 -15.60 -3.87
CA GLN A 337 8.20 -15.74 -2.43
C GLN A 337 9.19 -14.92 -1.61
N ILE A 338 10.49 -14.99 -1.93
CA ILE A 338 11.53 -14.19 -1.26
C ILE A 338 11.27 -12.69 -1.45
N LEU A 339 11.01 -12.24 -2.68
CA LEU A 339 10.76 -10.83 -2.97
C LEU A 339 9.50 -10.31 -2.26
N HIS A 340 8.44 -11.11 -2.22
CA HIS A 340 7.17 -10.76 -1.57
C HIS A 340 7.30 -10.74 -0.04
N GLU A 341 8.03 -11.69 0.54
CA GLU A 341 8.35 -11.71 1.97
C GLU A 341 9.15 -10.46 2.36
N GLN A 342 10.19 -10.12 1.60
CA GLN A 342 11.01 -8.94 1.86
C GLN A 342 10.22 -7.64 1.67
N HIS A 343 9.31 -7.58 0.69
CA HIS A 343 8.37 -6.46 0.53
C HIS A 343 7.46 -6.30 1.75
N SER A 344 6.94 -7.41 2.28
CA SER A 344 6.09 -7.41 3.47
C SER A 344 6.86 -6.92 4.70
N LYS A 345 8.07 -7.44 4.94
CA LYS A 345 8.92 -7.00 6.06
C LYS A 345 9.32 -5.51 5.95
N ASN A 346 9.72 -5.06 4.75
CA ASN A 346 9.99 -3.64 4.45
C ASN A 346 8.79 -2.76 4.78
N THR A 347 7.59 -3.21 4.39
CA THR A 347 6.35 -2.48 4.64
C THR A 347 6.08 -2.36 6.14
N ILE A 348 6.29 -3.42 6.90
CA ILE A 348 6.11 -3.43 8.36
C ILE A 348 7.08 -2.45 9.03
N ALA A 349 8.35 -2.45 8.63
CA ALA A 349 9.34 -1.51 9.15
C ALA A 349 8.97 -0.06 8.81
N LEU A 350 8.48 0.20 7.59
CA LEU A 350 7.99 1.52 7.22
C LEU A 350 6.79 1.97 8.07
N ILE A 351 5.86 1.07 8.41
CA ILE A 351 4.77 1.37 9.35
C ILE A 351 5.33 1.79 10.72
N GLY A 352 6.37 1.12 11.21
CA GLY A 352 7.07 1.51 12.44
C GLY A 352 7.69 2.91 12.35
N VAL A 353 8.36 3.23 11.24
CA VAL A 353 8.89 4.58 10.99
C VAL A 353 7.80 5.64 10.96
N LEU A 354 6.66 5.34 10.34
CA LEU A 354 5.52 6.26 10.31
C LEU A 354 4.85 6.40 11.69
N ALA A 355 4.86 5.36 12.52
CA ALA A 355 4.39 5.47 13.90
C ALA A 355 5.28 6.43 14.70
N ILE A 356 6.61 6.31 14.57
CA ILE A 356 7.58 7.24 15.17
C ILE A 356 7.31 8.68 14.73
N LEU A 357 7.13 8.88 13.42
CA LEU A 357 6.80 10.19 12.87
C LEU A 357 5.46 10.69 13.41
N THR A 358 4.45 9.84 13.52
CA THR A 358 3.14 10.22 14.07
C THR A 358 3.26 10.72 15.50
N ASP A 359 4.02 10.01 16.35
CA ASP A 359 4.21 10.40 17.75
C ASP A 359 4.90 11.76 17.86
N GLU A 360 5.90 12.02 17.02
CA GLU A 360 6.55 13.34 16.94
C GLU A 360 5.59 14.43 16.45
N LEU A 361 4.77 14.16 15.42
CA LEU A 361 3.77 15.11 14.92
C LEU A 361 2.69 15.42 15.96
N VAL A 362 2.29 14.42 16.77
CA VAL A 362 1.35 14.60 17.89
C VAL A 362 2.01 15.40 19.02
N ARG A 363 3.29 15.18 19.30
CA ARG A 363 4.03 15.97 20.30
C ARG A 363 4.11 17.45 19.91
N LEU A 364 4.35 17.73 18.64
CA LEU A 364 4.48 19.10 18.10
C LEU A 364 3.12 19.80 17.93
N ASP A 365 2.10 19.07 17.48
CA ASP A 365 0.74 19.58 17.25
C ASP A 365 -0.29 18.56 17.77
N PRO A 366 -0.59 18.57 19.08
CA PRO A 366 -1.55 17.64 19.68
C PRO A 366 -2.93 17.76 19.02
N PRO A 367 -3.59 16.64 18.68
CA PRO A 367 -4.90 16.70 18.07
C PRO A 367 -5.96 17.11 19.11
N ASN A 368 -6.90 17.97 18.70
CA ASN A 368 -8.03 18.40 19.54
C ASN A 368 -9.12 17.31 19.62
N MET A 369 -8.75 16.10 20.06
CA MET A 369 -9.67 14.98 20.22
C MET A 369 -9.15 13.97 21.23
N SER A 370 -10.06 13.26 21.90
CA SER A 370 -9.69 12.16 22.79
C SER A 370 -9.36 10.89 21.99
N PHE A 371 -8.37 10.12 22.45
CA PHE A 371 -8.10 8.77 21.92
C PHE A 371 -9.31 7.82 22.01
N SER A 372 -10.24 8.08 22.93
CA SER A 372 -11.49 7.30 23.05
C SER A 372 -12.45 7.49 21.89
N GLU A 373 -12.26 8.53 21.08
CA GLU A 373 -13.08 8.83 19.89
C GLU A 373 -12.64 8.05 18.66
N ILE A 374 -11.44 7.44 18.70
CA ILE A 374 -10.90 6.62 17.61
C ILE A 374 -11.52 5.22 17.70
N PRO A 375 -12.07 4.66 16.59
CA PRO A 375 -12.55 3.29 16.57
C PRO A 375 -11.48 2.29 17.03
N LYS A 376 -11.85 1.35 17.91
CA LYS A 376 -10.93 0.39 18.54
C LYS A 376 -10.76 -0.88 17.72
#